data_AF-A0A0J5QCR5-F1
#
_entry.id   AF-A0A0J5QCR5-F1
#
_cell.length_a   1.000
_cell.length_b   1.000
_cell.length_c   1.000
_cell.angle_alpha   90.00
_cell.angle_beta   90.00
_cell.angle_gamma   90.00
#
_symmetry.space_group_name_H-M   'P 1'
#
loop_
_entity.id
_entity.type
_entity.pdbx_description
1 polymer ?
#
loop_
_entity_poly.entity_id
_entity_poly.type
_entity_poly.pdbx_seq_one_letter_code
_entity_poly.pdbx_strand_id
1 'polypeptide(L)' 'MLGLISDPFGEIETEVVSTETGIIVGRTNLPVVNEGDALFHIAVPKRAAHAEAAAQGMGEHLEAAPLFDEDEII' A
#
# COMPACT_ATOMS: atom_id res chain seq x y z
N MET A 1 -7.80 2.87 10.27
CA MET A 1 -8.24 1.58 9.72
C MET A 1 -7.58 1.38 8.36
N LEU A 2 -7.04 0.19 8.08
CA LEU A 2 -6.34 -0.14 6.83
C LEU A 2 -7.23 -0.92 5.85
N GLY A 3 -8.14 -1.74 6.38
CA GLY A 3 -9.07 -2.54 5.59
C GLY A 3 -9.95 -3.44 6.47
N LEU A 4 -10.77 -4.25 5.83
CA LEU A 4 -11.65 -5.24 6.44
C LEU A 4 -11.35 -6.60 5.81
N ILE A 5 -11.33 -7.66 6.60
CA ILE A 5 -11.30 -9.05 6.13
C ILE A 5 -12.65 -9.66 6.45
N SER A 6 -13.37 -10.07 5.40
CA SER A 6 -14.62 -10.80 5.56
C SER A 6 -14.35 -12.30 5.60
N ASP A 7 -15.15 -13.03 6.37
CA ASP A 7 -15.20 -14.49 6.26
C ASP A 7 -15.72 -14.92 4.87
N PRO A 8 -15.59 -16.21 4.48
CA PRO A 8 -16.02 -16.67 3.15
C PRO A 8 -17.50 -16.49 2.83
N PHE A 9 -18.34 -16.27 3.84
CA PHE A 9 -19.79 -16.08 3.71
C PHE A 9 -20.18 -14.59 3.79
N GLY A 10 -19.24 -13.71 4.14
CA GLY A 10 -19.44 -12.26 4.28
C GLY A 10 -20.19 -11.85 5.54
N GLU A 11 -20.33 -12.74 6.53
CA GLU A 11 -21.15 -12.48 7.72
C GLU A 11 -20.36 -11.78 8.82
N ILE A 12 -19.07 -12.12 8.96
CA ILE A 12 -18.16 -11.54 9.93
C ILE A 12 -17.10 -10.73 9.19
N GLU A 13 -16.96 -9.47 9.57
CA GLU A 13 -15.88 -8.60 9.11
C GLU A 13 -14.92 -8.31 10.26
N THR A 14 -13.63 -8.52 10.01
CA THR A 14 -12.55 -8.21 10.96
C THR A 14 -11.81 -6.97 10.48
N GLU A 15 -11.72 -5.94 11.32
CA GLU A 15 -10.96 -4.73 11.03
C GLU A 15 -9.45 -4.99 11.08
N VAL A 16 -8.76 -4.58 10.02
CA VAL A 16 -7.30 -4.50 9.99
C VAL A 16 -6.90 -3.08 10.35
N VAL A 17 -6.21 -2.92 11.48
CA VAL A 17 -5.77 -1.63 12.00
C VAL A 17 -4.25 -1.57 12.10
N SER A 18 -3.69 -0.38 11.85
CA SER A 18 -2.28 -0.10 12.14
C SER A 18 -2.13 0.30 13.60
N THR A 19 -1.07 -0.18 14.26
CA THR A 19 -0.69 0.30 15.60
C THR A 19 0.05 1.63 15.56
N GLU A 20 0.63 1.98 14.41
CA GLU A 20 1.50 3.15 14.24
C GLU A 20 1.04 4.03 13.08
N THR A 21 1.32 5.33 13.17
CA THR A 21 1.14 6.26 12.04
C THR A 21 2.38 6.21 11.16
N GLY A 22 2.20 5.90 9.87
CA GLY A 22 3.30 5.77 8.92
C GLY A 22 2.83 5.76 7.46
N ILE A 23 3.71 5.34 6.56
CA ILE A 23 3.48 5.29 5.12
C ILE A 23 3.37 3.82 4.70
N ILE A 24 2.31 3.45 3.97
CA ILE A 24 2.20 2.11 3.38
C ILE A 24 3.17 2.05 2.21
N VAL A 25 4.18 1.18 2.32
CA VAL A 25 5.19 0.95 1.27
C VAL A 25 4.98 -0.38 0.55
N GLY A 26 4.05 -1.20 1.02
CA GLY A 26 3.66 -2.44 0.37
C GLY A 26 2.31 -2.93 0.88
N ARG A 27 1.55 -3.59 0.00
CA ARG A 27 0.32 -4.31 0.34
C ARG A 27 0.24 -5.62 -0.43
N THR A 28 -0.43 -6.61 0.14
CA THR A 28 -0.82 -7.81 -0.63
C THR A 28 -1.93 -7.46 -1.62
N ASN A 29 -1.94 -8.15 -2.76
CA ASN A 29 -3.02 -8.09 -3.76
C ASN A 29 -3.74 -9.44 -3.91
N LEU A 30 -3.52 -10.38 -2.97
CA LEU A 30 -4.22 -11.66 -2.96
C LEU A 30 -5.66 -11.46 -2.46
N PRO A 31 -6.67 -12.04 -3.13
CA PRO A 31 -8.06 -11.93 -2.72
C PRO A 31 -8.39 -12.76 -1.47
N VAL A 32 -7.61 -13.82 -1.24
CA VAL A 32 -7.72 -14.70 -0.08
C VAL A 32 -6.44 -14.58 0.73
N VAL A 33 -6.59 -14.41 2.04
CA VAL A 33 -5.50 -14.24 2.98
C VAL A 33 -5.67 -15.21 4.13
N ASN A 34 -4.56 -15.65 4.72
CA ASN A 34 -4.54 -16.62 5.81
C ASN A 34 -3.99 -15.99 7.08
N GLU A 35 -4.15 -16.70 8.19
CA GLU A 35 -3.52 -16.32 9.44
C GLU A 35 -2.00 -16.28 9.29
N GLY A 36 -1.40 -15.17 9.72
CA GLY A 36 0.05 -14.94 9.63
C GLY A 36 0.51 -14.27 8.34
N ASP A 37 -0.37 -14.04 7.36
CA ASP A 37 0.01 -13.33 6.14
C ASP A 37 0.32 -11.85 6.43
N ALA A 38 1.40 -11.36 5.79
CA ALA A 38 1.77 -9.95 5.86
C ALA A 38 0.92 -9.13 4.87
N LEU A 39 -0.16 -8.51 5.38
CA LEU A 39 -1.10 -7.75 4.55
C LEU A 39 -0.56 -6.39 4.11
N PHE A 40 0.13 -5.70 5.02
CA PHE A 40 0.65 -4.35 4.82
C PHE A 40 2.05 -4.22 5.38
N HIS A 41 2.91 -3.49 4.67
CA HIS A 41 4.21 -3.04 5.15
C HIS A 41 4.15 -1.54 5.37
N ILE A 42 4.30 -1.11 6.63
CA ILE A 42 4.22 0.30 7.04
C ILE A 42 5.61 0.78 7.43
N ALA A 43 6.12 1.79 6.72
CA ALA A 43 7.33 2.49 7.09
C ALA A 43 7.00 3.61 8.08
N VAL A 44 7.68 3.62 9.23
CA VAL A 44 7.51 4.64 10.28
C VAL A 44 8.76 5.53 10.33
N PRO A 45 8.71 6.75 9.75
CA PRO A 45 9.84 7.64 9.73
C PRO A 45 10.08 8.24 11.12
N LYS A 46 11.36 8.29 11.54
CA LYS A 46 11.76 8.82 12.86
C LYS A 46 11.49 10.31 13.06
N ARG A 47 11.25 11.06 11.98
CA ARG A 47 10.86 12.48 12.02
C ARG A 47 9.79 12.74 10.97
N ALA A 48 8.79 13.56 11.33
CA ALA A 48 7.68 13.91 10.44
C ALA A 48 8.15 14.51 9.11
N ALA A 49 9.20 15.34 9.10
CA ALA A 49 9.76 15.91 7.87
C ALA A 49 10.23 14.85 6.86
N HIS A 50 10.68 13.68 7.32
CA HIS A 50 11.04 12.59 6.41
C HIS A 50 9.81 11.88 5.82
N ALA A 51 8.69 11.86 6.55
CA ALA A 51 7.44 11.33 6.02
C ALA A 51 6.95 12.18 4.84
N GLU A 52 6.97 13.50 5.03
CA GLU A 52 6.52 14.46 4.02
C GLU A 52 7.40 14.42 2.77
N ALA A 53 8.72 14.42 2.94
CA ALA A 53 9.66 14.29 1.83
C ALA A 53 9.50 12.95 1.07
N ALA A 54 9.29 11.84 1.78
CA ALA A 54 9.06 10.54 1.15
C ALA A 54 7.73 10.52 0.36
N ALA A 55 6.67 11.11 0.92
CA ALA A 55 5.38 11.20 0.25
C ALA A 55 5.45 12.08 -1.02
N GLN A 56 6.18 13.18 -0.98
CA GLN A 56 6.41 14.06 -2.15
C GLN A 56 7.13 13.31 -3.28
N GLY A 57 8.24 12.62 -2.98
CA GLY A 57 8.99 11.87 -4.00
C GLY A 57 8.20 10.74 -4.65
N MET A 58 7.30 10.07 -3.90
CA MET A 58 6.39 9.07 -4.47
C MET A 58 5.35 9.69 -5.40
N GLY A 59 4.83 10.88 -5.08
CA GLY A 59 3.90 11.61 -5.94
C GLY A 59 4.53 11.98 -7.29
N GLU A 60 5.77 12.49 -7.27
CA GLU A 60 6.51 12.85 -8.49
C GLU A 60 6.71 11.65 -9.43
N HIS A 61 6.98 10.46 -8.87
CA HIS A 61 7.14 9.25 -9.69
C HIS A 61 5.82 8.77 -10.31
N LEU A 62 4.68 9.02 -9.65
CA LEU A 62 3.37 8.65 -10.16
C LEU A 62 2.87 9.63 -11.25
N GLU A 63 3.26 10.91 -11.16
CA GLU A 63 2.97 11.94 -12.17
C GLU A 63 3.93 11.93 -13.36
N ALA A 64 5.07 11.24 -13.25
CA ALA A 64 5.93 11.00 -14.39
C ALA A 64 5.12 10.24 -15.46
N ALA A 65 4.95 10.86 -16.64
CA ALA A 65 4.20 10.27 -17.73
C ALA A 65 4.73 8.85 -18.00
N PRO A 66 3.85 7.86 -18.26
CA PRO A 66 4.30 6.56 -18.72
C PRO A 66 5.20 6.79 -19.93
N LEU A 67 6.42 6.26 -19.86
CA LEU A 67 7.32 6.23 -21.00
C LEU A 67 6.65 5.34 -22.04
N PHE A 68 5.85 5.93 -22.94
CA PHE A 68 5.37 5.24 -24.11
C PHE A 68 6.63 4.89 -24.91
N ASP A 69 7.02 3.62 -24.88
CA ASP A 69 8.08 3.11 -25.74
C ASP A 69 7.52 3.21 -27.17
N GLU A 70 7.84 4.31 -27.84
CA GLU A 70 7.43 4.62 -29.20
C GLU A 70 8.09 3.71 -30.25
N ASP A 71 8.75 2.65 -29.79
CA ASP A 71 9.46 1.64 -30.59
C ASP A 71 8.62 0.37 -30.82
N GLU A 72 7.29 0.47 -31.00
CA GLU A 72 6.59 -0.45 -31.91
C GLU A 72 7.01 -0.13 -33.36
N ILE A 73 8.24 -0.51 -33.71
CA ILE A 73 8.68 -0.58 -35.11
C ILE A 73 7.96 -1.79 -35.73
N ILE A 74 7.02 -1.49 -36.63
CA ILE A 74 6.34 -2.43 -37.52
C ILE A 74 7.35 -3.07 -38.49
#